data_AF-A0ABD8AXH2-F1
#
_entry.id   AF-A0ABD8AXH2-F1
#
_cell.length_a   1.000
_cell.length_b   1.000
_cell.length_c   1.000
_cell.angle_alpha   90.00
_cell.angle_beta   90.00
_cell.angle_gamma   90.00
#
_symmetry.space_group_name_H-M   'P 1'
#
loop_
_entity.id
_entity.type
_entity.pdbx_description
1 polymer ?
#
loop_
_entity_poly.entity_id
_entity_poly.type
_entity_poly.pdbx_seq_one_letter_code
_entity_poly.pdbx_strand_id
1 'polypeptide(L)'
;MSISLSSEIIQTVREFLDIDYEITPSDLYEKLYQYRSKTHPDLFIDKDEKSAAENRFKDCYKYLDELSDYINKDRMINPKELTVYDKEFEMLQRRQEMIKNEKELERYKNEILFLQSSSINLSNKVKSLESEMKTLRTSKISEKSDELISTYRPTSKNFKVLGITIVLSTLIAVLTQIEQITGKILKYSPLDKSILNIIVFTVFVFVIVFYLKKFIEHKRVEGFIKVIQSQRSINGFYEYLMETAKDKEFSDYDVYQYIELRLEPQKFISKHILSNMSKVNKEETYEVLKEIFIYNLLIKSLVVHVGAENLNQKFKMKKSNSYSFDDINLDFEF
;
A
#
# COMPACT_ATOMS: atom_id res chain seq x y z
N MET A 1 36.61 -48.05 32.80
CA MET A 1 35.38 -48.19 31.98
C MET A 1 35.47 -47.45 30.63
N SER A 2 36.66 -47.01 30.21
CA SER A 2 36.91 -46.19 29.00
C SER A 2 37.53 -46.95 27.82
N ILE A 3 38.01 -48.19 28.03
CA ILE A 3 38.74 -48.99 27.02
C ILE A 3 37.78 -49.72 26.06
N SER A 4 36.53 -49.97 26.47
CA SER A 4 35.54 -50.66 25.61
C SER A 4 34.98 -49.74 24.52
N LEU A 5 34.63 -48.49 24.86
CA LEU A 5 34.11 -47.47 23.94
C LEU A 5 35.12 -47.06 22.86
N SER A 6 36.42 -47.09 23.17
CA SER A 6 37.49 -46.74 22.24
C SER A 6 37.68 -47.74 21.09
N SER A 7 37.49 -49.03 21.35
CA SER A 7 37.60 -50.07 20.31
C SER A 7 36.38 -50.13 19.40
N GLU A 8 35.22 -49.71 19.93
CA GLU A 8 33.93 -49.75 19.24
C GLU A 8 33.88 -48.73 18.09
N ILE A 9 34.34 -47.49 18.30
CA ILE A 9 34.35 -46.45 17.26
C ILE A 9 35.23 -46.84 16.07
N ILE A 10 36.44 -47.36 16.32
CA ILE A 10 37.35 -47.81 15.24
C ILE A 10 36.72 -49.00 14.49
N GLN A 11 36.02 -49.90 15.20
CA GLN A 11 35.34 -51.04 14.60
C GLN A 11 34.16 -50.61 13.73
N THR A 12 33.30 -49.70 14.21
CA THR A 12 32.15 -49.19 13.45
C THR A 12 32.57 -48.44 12.19
N VAL A 13 33.65 -47.64 12.25
CA VAL A 13 34.16 -46.94 11.06
C VAL A 13 34.81 -47.90 10.07
N ARG A 14 35.46 -48.97 10.53
CA ARG A 14 35.98 -50.04 9.65
C ARG A 14 34.87 -50.80 8.95
N GLU A 15 33.81 -51.17 9.67
CA GLU A 15 32.64 -51.83 9.10
C GLU A 15 31.92 -50.94 8.08
N PHE A 16 31.81 -49.63 8.37
CA PHE A 16 31.23 -48.67 7.44
C PHE A 16 32.05 -48.50 6.14
N LEU A 17 33.37 -48.64 6.21
CA LEU A 17 34.27 -48.56 5.06
C LEU A 17 34.61 -49.92 4.41
N ASP A 18 34.09 -51.01 4.95
CA ASP A 18 34.38 -52.39 4.51
C ASP A 18 35.89 -52.73 4.54
N ILE A 19 36.55 -52.45 5.68
CA ILE A 19 38.00 -52.67 5.89
C ILE A 19 38.23 -53.76 6.95
N ASP A 20 38.77 -54.91 6.52
CA ASP A 20 38.98 -56.09 7.38
C ASP A 20 40.37 -56.17 8.05
N TYR A 21 41.28 -55.23 7.78
CA TYR A 21 42.65 -55.26 8.30
C TYR A 21 42.91 -54.18 9.36
N GLU A 22 43.93 -54.40 10.19
CA GLU A 22 44.33 -53.45 11.23
C GLU A 22 44.98 -52.20 10.59
N ILE A 23 44.43 -51.03 10.91
CA ILE A 23 44.83 -49.74 10.34
C ILE A 23 44.92 -48.71 11.46
N THR A 24 45.85 -47.75 11.33
CA THR A 24 45.99 -46.70 12.34
C THR A 24 44.75 -45.79 12.33
N PRO A 25 44.36 -45.20 13.48
CA PRO A 25 43.23 -44.26 13.53
C PRO A 25 43.38 -43.07 12.57
N SER A 26 44.59 -42.55 12.38
CA SER A 26 44.89 -41.46 11.45
C SER A 26 44.68 -41.87 9.98
N ASP A 27 45.13 -43.06 9.59
CA ASP A 27 44.93 -43.59 8.23
C ASP A 27 43.46 -43.96 7.96
N LEU A 28 42.74 -44.41 8.99
CA LEU A 28 41.30 -44.66 8.92
C LEU A 28 40.52 -43.36 8.68
N TYR A 29 40.92 -42.28 9.36
CA TYR A 29 40.36 -40.94 9.14
C TYR A 29 40.62 -40.44 7.71
N GLU A 30 41.82 -40.65 7.19
CA GLU A 30 42.18 -40.32 5.80
C GLU A 30 41.27 -41.03 4.79
N LYS A 31 41.08 -42.34 4.98
CA LYS A 31 40.22 -43.15 4.11
C LYS A 31 38.76 -42.71 4.17
N LEU A 32 38.26 -42.40 5.36
CA LEU A 32 36.90 -41.89 5.54
C LEU A 32 36.71 -40.51 4.88
N TYR A 33 37.72 -39.64 4.96
CA TYR A 33 37.72 -38.34 4.29
C TYR A 33 37.71 -38.45 2.76
N GLN A 34 38.50 -39.39 2.21
CA GLN A 34 38.51 -39.68 0.78
C GLN A 34 37.18 -40.29 0.31
N TYR A 35 36.60 -41.19 1.12
CA TYR A 35 35.30 -41.77 0.85
C TYR A 35 34.21 -40.69 0.81
N ARG A 36 34.18 -39.78 1.81
CA ARG A 36 33.27 -38.62 1.84
C ARG A 36 33.33 -37.80 0.55
N SER A 37 34.53 -37.51 0.06
CA SER A 37 34.72 -36.73 -1.18
C SER A 37 34.15 -37.44 -2.41
N LYS A 38 34.21 -38.78 -2.44
CA LYS A 38 33.67 -39.61 -3.54
C LYS A 38 32.16 -39.78 -3.48
N THR A 39 31.57 -39.65 -2.29
CA THR A 39 30.12 -39.80 -2.07
C THR A 39 29.41 -38.46 -1.90
N HIS A 40 30.00 -37.35 -2.36
CA HIS A 40 29.38 -36.04 -2.25
C HIS A 40 28.08 -35.97 -3.09
N PRO A 41 26.95 -35.50 -2.54
CA PRO A 41 25.64 -35.54 -3.22
C PRO A 41 25.60 -34.71 -4.52
N ASP A 42 26.48 -33.71 -4.67
CA ASP A 42 26.59 -32.92 -5.92
C ASP A 42 27.22 -33.67 -7.10
N LEU A 43 27.80 -34.86 -6.88
CA LEU A 43 28.33 -35.70 -7.96
C LEU A 43 27.23 -36.49 -8.69
N PHE A 44 26.01 -36.53 -8.14
CA PHE A 44 24.90 -37.32 -8.66
C PHE A 44 23.82 -36.40 -9.24
N ILE A 45 23.37 -36.72 -10.46
CA ILE A 45 22.34 -35.97 -11.19
C ILE A 45 20.94 -36.55 -10.89
N ASP A 46 20.85 -37.87 -10.69
CA ASP A 46 19.61 -38.56 -10.35
C ASP A 46 19.16 -38.25 -8.91
N LYS A 47 17.86 -38.03 -8.70
CA LYS A 47 17.26 -37.62 -7.44
C LYS A 47 17.33 -38.73 -6.37
N ASP A 48 17.13 -39.97 -6.77
CA ASP A 48 17.13 -41.11 -5.83
C ASP A 48 18.57 -41.44 -5.40
N GLU A 49 19.52 -41.43 -6.34
CA GLU A 49 20.95 -41.59 -6.05
C GLU A 49 21.49 -40.42 -5.21
N LYS A 50 21.05 -39.19 -5.48
CA LYS A 50 21.43 -38.01 -4.70
C LYS A 50 20.94 -38.10 -3.25
N SER A 51 19.73 -38.58 -3.01
CA SER A 51 19.21 -38.78 -1.66
C SER A 51 19.96 -39.89 -0.91
N ALA A 52 20.29 -40.99 -1.58
CA ALA A 52 21.11 -42.06 -1.01
C ALA A 52 22.54 -41.58 -0.69
N ALA A 53 23.14 -40.79 -1.58
CA ALA A 53 24.45 -40.17 -1.36
C ALA A 53 24.42 -39.16 -0.20
N GLU A 54 23.36 -38.37 -0.07
CA GLU A 54 23.19 -37.41 1.03
C GLU A 54 23.15 -38.11 2.40
N ASN A 55 22.44 -39.24 2.50
CA ASN A 55 22.40 -40.03 3.74
C ASN A 55 23.79 -40.61 4.07
N ARG A 56 24.46 -41.22 3.09
CA ARG A 56 25.84 -41.73 3.27
C ARG A 56 26.82 -40.62 3.65
N PHE A 57 26.67 -39.44 3.06
CA PHE A 57 27.49 -38.27 3.35
C PHE A 57 27.27 -37.75 4.78
N LYS A 58 26.03 -37.75 5.28
CA LYS A 58 25.71 -37.44 6.68
C LYS A 58 26.31 -38.45 7.65
N ASP A 59 26.20 -39.75 7.34
CA ASP A 59 26.78 -40.82 8.15
C ASP A 59 28.31 -40.71 8.18
N CYS A 60 28.95 -40.43 7.03
CA CYS A 60 30.39 -40.16 6.95
C CYS A 60 30.83 -39.01 7.86
N TYR A 61 30.05 -37.92 7.90
CA TYR A 61 30.37 -36.79 8.77
C TYR A 61 30.31 -37.15 10.25
N LYS A 62 29.28 -37.90 10.65
CA LYS A 62 29.14 -38.37 12.03
C LYS A 62 30.36 -39.20 12.43
N TYR A 63 30.76 -40.14 11.57
CA TYR A 63 31.93 -40.98 11.82
C TYR A 63 33.26 -40.22 11.79
N LEU A 64 33.39 -39.18 10.95
CA LEU A 64 34.56 -38.30 10.96
C LEU A 64 34.67 -37.52 12.28
N ASP A 65 33.55 -36.98 12.78
CA ASP A 65 33.51 -36.26 14.06
C ASP A 65 33.84 -37.20 15.24
N GLU A 66 33.23 -38.40 15.28
CA GLU A 66 33.47 -39.41 16.32
C GLU A 66 34.92 -39.93 16.33
N LEU A 67 35.49 -40.21 15.15
CA LEU A 67 36.87 -40.68 15.02
C LEU A 67 37.88 -39.55 15.31
N SER A 68 37.57 -38.32 14.93
CA SER A 68 38.32 -37.12 15.31
C SER A 68 38.41 -36.96 16.82
N ASP A 69 37.27 -37.03 17.51
CA ASP A 69 37.21 -36.92 18.97
C ASP A 69 37.97 -38.04 19.67
N TYR A 70 37.93 -39.24 19.10
CA TYR A 70 38.72 -40.38 19.57
C TYR A 70 40.23 -40.11 19.46
N ILE A 71 40.72 -39.68 18.28
CA ILE A 71 42.15 -39.40 18.04
C ILE A 71 42.66 -38.28 18.98
N ASN A 72 41.85 -37.24 19.18
CA ASN A 72 42.17 -36.15 20.09
C ASN A 72 42.25 -36.62 21.56
N LYS A 73 41.32 -37.48 22.00
CA LYS A 73 41.31 -38.03 23.37
C LYS A 73 42.44 -39.03 23.60
N ASP A 74 42.74 -39.90 22.65
CA ASP A 74 43.81 -40.89 22.77
C ASP A 74 45.18 -40.21 22.95
N ARG A 75 45.44 -39.11 22.23
CA ARG A 75 46.64 -38.28 22.44
C ARG A 75 46.74 -37.62 23.80
N MET A 76 45.61 -37.18 24.37
CA MET A 76 45.59 -36.59 25.71
C MET A 76 45.90 -37.64 26.80
N ILE A 77 45.52 -38.91 26.57
CA ILE A 77 45.68 -40.01 27.51
C ILE A 77 47.05 -40.69 27.36
N ASN A 78 47.56 -40.82 26.13
CA ASN A 78 48.82 -41.46 25.78
C ASN A 78 49.77 -40.46 25.07
N PRO A 79 50.41 -39.53 25.80
CA PRO A 79 51.36 -38.56 25.24
C PRO A 79 52.73 -39.22 24.97
N LYS A 80 52.76 -40.38 24.31
CA LYS A 80 54.01 -41.01 23.89
C LYS A 80 54.61 -40.17 22.76
N GLU A 81 55.74 -39.56 23.07
CA GLU A 81 56.56 -38.75 22.16
C GLU A 81 55.87 -37.45 21.69
N LEU A 82 55.94 -36.43 22.55
CA LEU A 82 55.89 -35.01 22.15
C LEU A 82 57.08 -34.71 21.22
N THR A 83 57.05 -35.25 19.99
CA THR A 83 57.83 -34.69 18.90
C THR A 83 57.27 -33.31 18.62
N VAL A 84 58.17 -32.32 18.51
CA VAL A 84 57.85 -30.89 18.39
C VAL A 84 57.01 -30.59 17.12
N TYR A 85 56.86 -31.56 16.22
CA TYR A 85 56.09 -31.44 14.99
C TYR A 85 55.58 -32.81 14.52
N ASP A 86 54.29 -33.06 14.68
CA ASP A 86 53.61 -34.18 14.01
C ASP A 86 52.80 -33.64 12.83
N LYS A 87 53.41 -33.74 11.65
CA LYS A 87 52.82 -33.28 10.39
C LYS A 87 51.51 -33.99 10.04
N GLU A 88 51.33 -35.25 10.45
CA GLU A 88 50.11 -36.01 10.16
C GLU A 88 48.95 -35.50 10.99
N PHE A 89 49.21 -35.20 12.27
CA PHE A 89 48.21 -34.61 13.15
C PHE A 89 47.85 -33.17 12.76
N GLU A 90 48.82 -32.34 12.34
CA GLU A 90 48.51 -31.00 11.81
C GLU A 90 47.64 -31.08 10.54
N MET A 91 47.90 -32.04 9.65
CA MET A 91 47.06 -32.26 8.47
C MET A 91 45.65 -32.71 8.87
N LEU A 92 45.52 -33.56 9.88
CA LEU A 92 44.24 -34.00 10.42
C LEU A 92 43.46 -32.83 11.06
N GLN A 93 44.10 -31.98 11.86
CA GLN A 93 43.49 -30.77 12.42
C GLN A 93 43.02 -29.79 11.33
N ARG A 94 43.87 -29.51 10.32
CA ARG A 94 43.47 -28.62 9.20
C ARG A 94 42.26 -29.16 8.44
N ARG A 95 42.15 -30.48 8.28
CA ARG A 95 40.98 -31.12 7.65
C ARG A 95 39.73 -31.03 8.53
N GLN A 96 39.88 -31.16 9.85
CA GLN A 96 38.77 -30.93 10.79
C GLN A 96 38.27 -29.48 10.71
N GLU A 97 39.17 -28.51 10.67
CA GLU A 97 38.83 -27.10 10.49
C GLU A 97 38.14 -26.86 9.14
N MET A 98 38.65 -27.46 8.06
CA MET A 98 38.02 -27.39 6.75
C MET A 98 36.58 -27.94 6.77
N ILE A 99 36.35 -29.10 7.40
CA ILE A 99 35.01 -29.69 7.58
C ILE A 99 34.09 -28.75 8.38
N LYS A 100 34.59 -28.15 9.47
CA LYS A 100 33.82 -27.20 10.28
C LYS A 100 33.44 -25.96 9.47
N ASN A 101 34.39 -25.40 8.73
CA ASN A 101 34.16 -24.25 7.86
C ASN A 101 33.17 -24.56 6.73
N GLU A 102 33.22 -25.77 6.14
CA GLU A 102 32.23 -26.23 5.15
C GLU A 102 30.82 -26.27 5.74
N LYS A 103 30.65 -26.84 6.95
CA LYS A 103 29.35 -26.87 7.66
C LYS A 103 28.82 -25.46 7.94
N GLU A 104 29.69 -24.56 8.39
CA GLU A 104 29.29 -23.16 8.62
C GLU A 104 28.90 -22.45 7.32
N LEU A 105 29.64 -22.68 6.24
CA LEU A 105 29.36 -22.11 4.93
C LEU A 105 28.02 -22.59 4.37
N GLU A 106 27.70 -23.88 4.53
CA GLU A 106 26.39 -24.42 4.17
C GLU A 106 25.26 -23.82 5.02
N ARG A 107 25.47 -23.68 6.33
CA ARG A 107 24.53 -23.00 7.22
C ARG A 107 24.25 -21.56 6.77
N TYR A 108 25.30 -20.79 6.48
CA TYR A 108 25.14 -19.40 6.01
C TYR A 108 24.48 -19.32 4.64
N LYS A 109 24.75 -20.25 3.72
CA LYS A 109 24.04 -20.32 2.43
C LYS A 109 22.54 -20.52 2.63
N ASN A 110 22.16 -21.44 3.50
CA ASN A 110 20.75 -21.72 3.82
C ASN A 110 20.08 -20.51 4.49
N GLU A 111 20.78 -19.81 5.38
CA GLU A 111 20.29 -18.59 6.01
C GLU A 111 20.09 -17.45 5.00
N ILE A 112 21.04 -17.25 4.07
CA ILE A 112 20.91 -16.26 2.99
C ILE A 112 19.69 -16.57 2.12
N LEU A 113 19.49 -17.82 1.72
CA LEU A 113 18.33 -18.23 0.92
C LEU A 113 17.01 -17.98 1.68
N PHE A 114 16.98 -18.30 2.97
CA PHE A 114 15.83 -18.01 3.83
C PHE A 114 15.54 -16.51 3.90
N LEU A 115 16.55 -15.68 4.18
CA LEU A 115 16.41 -14.22 4.26
C LEU A 115 15.98 -13.61 2.92
N GLN A 116 16.50 -14.11 1.79
CA GLN A 116 16.08 -13.68 0.46
C GLN A 116 14.61 -14.01 0.21
N SER A 117 14.17 -15.23 0.52
CA SER A 117 12.76 -15.63 0.37
C SER A 117 11.83 -14.78 1.26
N SER A 118 12.25 -14.51 2.50
CA SER A 118 11.52 -13.66 3.44
C SER A 118 11.42 -12.21 2.92
N SER A 119 12.51 -11.65 2.40
CA SER A 119 12.54 -10.31 1.80
C SER A 119 11.60 -10.20 0.60
N ILE A 120 11.57 -11.20 -0.29
CA ILE A 120 10.65 -11.26 -1.42
C ILE A 120 9.20 -11.28 -0.93
N ASN A 121 8.88 -12.13 0.05
CA ASN A 121 7.54 -12.21 0.64
C ASN A 121 7.10 -10.89 1.29
N LEU A 122 8.00 -10.24 2.02
CA LEU A 122 7.74 -8.95 2.65
C LEU A 122 7.49 -7.87 1.60
N SER A 123 8.31 -7.84 0.53
CA SER A 123 8.15 -6.92 -0.59
C SER A 123 6.79 -7.10 -1.29
N ASN A 124 6.36 -8.34 -1.54
CA ASN A 124 5.05 -8.63 -2.11
C ASN A 124 3.91 -8.18 -1.19
N LYS A 125 4.05 -8.38 0.13
CA LYS A 125 3.08 -7.93 1.11
C LYS A 125 2.97 -6.39 1.14
N VAL A 126 4.09 -5.68 1.09
CA VAL A 126 4.11 -4.21 0.99
C VAL A 126 3.36 -3.75 -0.27
N LYS A 127 3.67 -4.33 -1.44
CA LYS A 127 2.96 -3.99 -2.69
C LYS A 127 1.45 -4.23 -2.61
N SER A 128 1.03 -5.33 -1.98
CA SER A 128 -0.40 -5.64 -1.80
C SER A 128 -1.12 -4.65 -0.88
N LEU A 129 -0.46 -4.22 0.20
CA LEU A 129 -1.02 -3.23 1.12
C LEU A 129 -1.07 -1.83 0.50
N GLU A 130 -0.08 -1.48 -0.32
CA GLU A 130 -0.08 -0.23 -1.08
C GLU A 130 -1.23 -0.17 -2.08
N SER A 131 -1.52 -1.27 -2.79
CA SER A 131 -2.64 -1.32 -3.72
C SER A 131 -3.99 -1.26 -3.00
N GLU A 132 -4.15 -1.97 -1.88
CA GLU A 132 -5.35 -1.90 -1.03
C GLU A 132 -5.56 -0.50 -0.44
N MET A 133 -4.51 0.16 0.03
CA MET A 133 -4.60 1.55 0.48
C MET A 133 -5.03 2.49 -0.64
N LYS A 134 -4.53 2.28 -1.86
CA LYS A 134 -4.92 3.10 -3.02
C LYS A 134 -6.41 2.92 -3.34
N THR A 135 -6.90 1.68 -3.37
CA THR A 135 -8.33 1.40 -3.65
C THR A 135 -9.25 1.96 -2.57
N LEU A 136 -8.90 1.79 -1.29
CA LEU A 136 -9.65 2.37 -0.16
C LEU A 136 -9.73 3.90 -0.25
N ARG A 137 -8.61 4.57 -0.57
CA ARG A 137 -8.59 6.03 -0.74
C ARG A 137 -9.45 6.47 -1.94
N THR A 138 -9.34 5.79 -3.09
CA THR A 138 -10.18 6.10 -4.26
C THR A 138 -11.66 5.90 -3.96
N SER A 139 -12.02 4.79 -3.30
CA SER A 139 -13.39 4.51 -2.86
C SER A 139 -13.92 5.62 -1.95
N LYS A 140 -13.11 6.06 -0.98
CA LYS A 140 -13.50 7.12 -0.05
C LYS A 140 -13.70 8.48 -0.72
N ILE A 141 -12.89 8.80 -1.73
CA ILE A 141 -13.12 10.00 -2.56
C ILE A 141 -14.45 9.90 -3.29
N SER A 142 -14.75 8.74 -3.91
CA SER A 142 -16.02 8.53 -4.62
C SER A 142 -17.20 8.65 -3.66
N GLU A 143 -17.15 7.94 -2.54
CA GLU A 143 -18.19 7.95 -1.51
C GLU A 143 -18.48 9.36 -1.00
N LYS A 144 -17.43 10.12 -0.63
CA LYS A 144 -17.58 11.51 -0.16
C LYS A 144 -18.08 12.45 -1.25
N SER A 145 -17.63 12.26 -2.49
CA SER A 145 -18.13 13.02 -3.63
C SER A 145 -19.60 12.74 -3.89
N ASP A 146 -20.01 11.47 -3.84
CA ASP A 146 -21.39 11.03 -4.07
C ASP A 146 -22.31 11.45 -2.93
N GLU A 147 -21.87 11.36 -1.67
CA GLU A 147 -22.57 11.86 -0.49
C GLU A 147 -22.85 13.36 -0.63
N LEU A 148 -21.82 14.14 -0.97
CA LEU A 148 -21.95 15.58 -1.17
C LEU A 148 -22.88 15.89 -2.35
N ILE A 149 -22.69 15.23 -3.49
CA ILE A 149 -23.53 15.42 -4.69
C ILE A 149 -25.00 15.08 -4.37
N SER A 150 -25.26 13.99 -3.65
CA SER A 150 -26.61 13.53 -3.32
C SER A 150 -27.37 14.52 -2.45
N THR A 151 -26.68 15.21 -1.53
CA THR A 151 -27.25 16.25 -0.65
C THR A 151 -27.81 17.44 -1.44
N TYR A 152 -27.21 17.75 -2.60
CA TYR A 152 -27.64 18.84 -3.46
C TYR A 152 -28.40 18.39 -4.70
N ARG A 153 -28.49 17.07 -4.95
CA ARG A 153 -29.15 16.53 -6.14
C ARG A 153 -30.66 16.82 -6.09
N PRO A 154 -31.24 17.44 -7.13
CA PRO A 154 -32.69 17.54 -7.23
C PRO A 154 -33.30 16.14 -7.36
N THR A 155 -34.38 15.86 -6.60
CA THR A 155 -35.07 14.56 -6.57
C THR A 155 -35.39 14.08 -7.98
N SER A 156 -34.69 13.04 -8.42
CA SER A 156 -34.54 12.70 -9.84
C SER A 156 -35.52 11.64 -10.36
N LYS A 157 -36.52 11.23 -9.57
CA LYS A 157 -37.50 10.23 -10.03
C LYS A 157 -38.26 10.64 -11.30
N ASN A 158 -38.27 11.94 -11.66
CA ASN A 158 -38.98 12.44 -12.84
C ASN A 158 -38.09 13.07 -13.94
N PHE A 159 -36.75 13.04 -13.86
CA PHE A 159 -35.91 13.85 -14.77
C PHE A 159 -35.19 13.10 -15.90
N LYS A 160 -35.21 11.77 -15.93
CA LYS A 160 -34.56 11.04 -17.03
C LYS A 160 -35.31 11.11 -18.38
N VAL A 161 -36.51 11.68 -18.42
CA VAL A 161 -37.38 11.67 -19.62
C VAL A 161 -37.85 13.06 -20.07
N LEU A 162 -37.64 14.11 -19.27
CA LEU A 162 -38.32 15.40 -19.46
C LEU A 162 -37.32 16.53 -19.72
N GLY A 163 -36.95 16.68 -20.99
CA GLY A 163 -36.11 17.79 -21.48
C GLY A 163 -36.78 19.16 -21.30
N ILE A 164 -36.00 20.23 -21.54
CA ILE A 164 -36.42 21.64 -21.49
C ILE A 164 -37.74 21.89 -22.24
N THR A 165 -38.00 21.13 -23.31
CA THR A 165 -39.25 21.13 -24.07
C THR A 165 -40.47 20.71 -23.26
N ILE A 166 -40.38 19.75 -22.34
CA ILE A 166 -41.50 19.46 -21.44
C ILE A 166 -41.61 20.51 -20.36
N VAL A 167 -40.52 21.07 -19.81
CA VAL A 167 -40.68 22.21 -18.89
C VAL A 167 -41.41 23.37 -19.57
N LEU A 168 -41.06 23.72 -20.81
CA LEU A 168 -41.78 24.72 -21.61
C LEU A 168 -43.21 24.29 -21.96
N SER A 169 -43.44 23.03 -22.33
CA SER A 169 -44.79 22.54 -22.68
C SER A 169 -45.70 22.49 -21.47
N THR A 170 -45.18 22.09 -20.30
CA THR A 170 -45.86 22.19 -19.01
C THR A 170 -46.06 23.65 -18.63
N LEU A 171 -45.13 24.56 -18.96
CA LEU A 171 -45.30 26.01 -18.76
C LEU A 171 -46.49 26.55 -19.56
N ILE A 172 -46.58 26.17 -20.83
CA ILE A 172 -47.69 26.55 -21.73
C ILE A 172 -49.00 25.89 -21.30
N ALA A 173 -48.96 24.61 -20.88
CA ALA A 173 -50.12 23.87 -20.39
C ALA A 173 -50.64 24.40 -19.04
N VAL A 174 -49.74 24.80 -18.13
CA VAL A 174 -50.11 25.43 -16.86
C VAL A 174 -50.66 26.83 -17.11
N LEU A 175 -50.06 27.63 -18.01
CA LEU A 175 -50.61 28.95 -18.38
C LEU A 175 -52.04 28.84 -18.96
N THR A 176 -52.30 27.85 -19.82
CA THR A 176 -53.64 27.59 -20.37
C THR A 176 -54.61 27.01 -19.35
N GLN A 177 -54.14 26.19 -18.40
CA GLN A 177 -54.98 25.70 -17.31
C GLN A 177 -55.20 26.72 -16.20
N ILE A 178 -54.31 27.71 -16.03
CA ILE A 178 -54.51 28.82 -15.09
C ILE A 178 -55.83 29.49 -15.40
N GLU A 179 -56.14 29.80 -16.66
CA GLU A 179 -57.43 30.40 -17.06
C GLU A 179 -58.64 29.52 -16.67
N GLN A 180 -58.51 28.20 -16.77
CA GLN A 180 -59.56 27.25 -16.38
C GLN A 180 -59.69 27.11 -14.86
N ILE A 181 -58.56 27.16 -14.14
CA ILE A 181 -58.49 27.11 -12.67
C ILE A 181 -59.01 28.42 -12.07
N THR A 182 -58.68 29.59 -12.62
CA THR A 182 -59.27 30.87 -12.19
C THR A 182 -60.79 30.82 -12.34
N GLY A 183 -61.29 30.27 -13.45
CA GLY A 183 -62.73 30.12 -13.67
C GLY A 183 -63.43 29.22 -12.64
N LYS A 184 -62.76 28.16 -12.16
CA LYS A 184 -63.30 27.28 -11.11
C LYS A 184 -63.17 27.86 -9.70
N ILE A 185 -62.10 28.60 -9.41
CA ILE A 185 -61.86 29.20 -8.10
C ILE A 185 -62.68 30.48 -7.90
N LEU A 186 -62.98 31.23 -8.97
CA LEU A 186 -63.89 32.40 -8.96
C LEU A 186 -65.28 32.07 -8.38
N LYS A 187 -65.74 30.82 -8.49
CA LYS A 187 -67.01 30.39 -7.89
C LYS A 187 -67.00 30.34 -6.35
N TYR A 188 -65.83 30.26 -5.74
CA TYR A 188 -65.66 30.04 -4.29
C TYR A 188 -64.74 31.08 -3.63
N SER A 189 -64.19 32.01 -4.41
CA SER A 189 -63.25 33.04 -3.95
C SER A 189 -63.84 34.43 -4.17
N PRO A 190 -63.87 35.30 -3.13
CA PRO A 190 -64.30 36.69 -3.26
C PRO A 190 -63.26 37.60 -3.95
N LEU A 191 -62.19 37.04 -4.50
CA LEU A 191 -61.09 37.78 -5.12
C LEU A 191 -61.31 37.98 -6.62
N ASP A 192 -60.97 39.17 -7.11
CA ASP A 192 -60.98 39.48 -8.54
C ASP A 192 -60.09 38.53 -9.34
N LYS A 193 -60.55 38.19 -10.55
CA LYS A 193 -59.87 37.29 -11.49
C LYS A 193 -58.40 37.66 -11.71
N SER A 194 -58.12 38.96 -11.81
CA SER A 194 -56.77 39.50 -11.99
C SER A 194 -55.86 39.21 -10.80
N ILE A 195 -56.36 39.35 -9.57
CA ILE A 195 -55.59 39.09 -8.34
C ILE A 195 -55.27 37.59 -8.25
N LEU A 196 -56.23 36.73 -8.57
CA LEU A 196 -56.05 35.29 -8.50
C LEU A 196 -55.03 34.79 -9.53
N ASN A 197 -55.06 35.33 -10.76
CA ASN A 197 -54.03 35.04 -11.77
C ASN A 197 -52.64 35.48 -11.31
N ILE A 198 -52.51 36.65 -10.68
CA ILE A 198 -51.23 37.14 -10.13
C ILE A 198 -50.71 36.19 -9.03
N ILE A 199 -51.57 35.73 -8.12
CA ILE A 199 -51.20 34.80 -7.04
C ILE A 199 -50.69 33.48 -7.64
N VAL A 200 -51.45 32.87 -8.56
CA VAL A 200 -51.07 31.58 -9.16
C VAL A 200 -49.78 31.70 -9.99
N PHE A 201 -49.62 32.79 -10.73
CA PHE A 201 -48.39 33.09 -11.46
C PHE A 201 -47.20 33.27 -10.50
N THR A 202 -47.38 33.94 -9.37
CA THR A 202 -46.34 34.15 -8.36
C THR A 202 -45.90 32.83 -7.72
N VAL A 203 -46.85 31.97 -7.35
CA VAL A 203 -46.56 30.61 -6.83
C VAL A 203 -45.80 29.79 -7.88
N PHE A 204 -46.19 29.88 -9.14
CA PHE A 204 -45.53 29.16 -10.22
C PHE A 204 -44.10 29.64 -10.48
N VAL A 205 -43.88 30.95 -10.56
CA VAL A 205 -42.55 31.55 -10.67
C VAL A 205 -41.69 31.17 -9.46
N PHE A 206 -42.26 31.17 -8.26
CA PHE A 206 -41.55 30.76 -7.05
C PHE A 206 -41.06 29.31 -7.12
N VAL A 207 -41.91 28.38 -7.59
CA VAL A 207 -41.52 26.98 -7.81
C VAL A 207 -40.37 26.89 -8.82
N ILE A 208 -40.46 27.58 -9.95
CA ILE A 208 -39.39 27.60 -10.97
C ILE A 208 -38.08 28.13 -10.39
N VAL A 209 -38.12 29.25 -9.67
CA VAL A 209 -36.94 29.85 -9.03
C VAL A 209 -36.32 28.88 -8.02
N PHE A 210 -37.14 28.19 -7.22
CA PHE A 210 -36.66 27.20 -6.25
C PHE A 210 -35.95 26.01 -6.93
N TYR A 211 -36.50 25.52 -8.04
CA TYR A 211 -35.89 24.45 -8.83
C TYR A 211 -34.58 24.88 -9.53
N LEU A 212 -34.59 26.04 -10.20
CA LEU A 212 -33.40 26.63 -10.81
C LEU A 212 -32.28 26.81 -9.79
N LYS A 213 -32.63 27.31 -8.60
CA LYS A 213 -31.69 27.44 -7.48
C LYS A 213 -31.05 26.09 -7.15
N LYS A 214 -31.84 25.04 -6.93
CA LYS A 214 -31.31 23.69 -6.64
C LYS A 214 -30.42 23.14 -7.75
N PHE A 215 -30.79 23.38 -9.01
CA PHE A 215 -29.99 22.96 -10.16
C PHE A 215 -28.63 23.67 -10.22
N ILE A 216 -28.61 24.99 -9.99
CA ILE A 216 -27.37 25.77 -9.94
C ILE A 216 -26.48 25.32 -8.77
N GLU A 217 -27.06 25.06 -7.59
CA GLU A 217 -26.33 24.53 -6.43
C GLU A 217 -25.64 23.20 -6.74
N HIS A 218 -26.38 22.26 -7.32
CA HIS A 218 -25.84 20.96 -7.73
C HIS A 218 -24.69 21.09 -8.74
N LYS A 219 -24.88 21.90 -9.79
CA LYS A 219 -23.83 22.13 -10.81
C LYS A 219 -22.59 22.81 -10.22
N ARG A 220 -22.78 23.70 -9.25
CA ARG A 220 -21.68 24.38 -8.57
C ARG A 220 -20.84 23.43 -7.71
N VAL A 221 -21.49 22.56 -6.94
CA VAL A 221 -20.81 21.53 -6.13
C VAL A 221 -20.02 20.56 -7.01
N GLU A 222 -20.62 20.06 -8.11
CA GLU A 222 -19.89 19.24 -9.10
C GLU A 222 -18.65 19.98 -9.64
N GLY A 223 -18.79 21.29 -9.90
CA GLY A 223 -17.68 22.14 -10.32
C GLY A 223 -16.57 22.24 -9.28
N PHE A 224 -16.93 22.46 -8.01
CA PHE A 224 -15.98 22.55 -6.90
C PHE A 224 -15.17 21.27 -6.72
N ILE A 225 -15.83 20.11 -6.73
CA ILE A 225 -15.16 18.80 -6.64
C ILE A 225 -14.13 18.65 -7.77
N LYS A 226 -14.52 18.96 -9.01
CA LYS A 226 -13.61 18.88 -10.17
C LYS A 226 -12.43 19.84 -10.06
N VAL A 227 -12.67 21.07 -9.60
CA VAL A 227 -11.62 22.08 -9.43
C VAL A 227 -10.61 21.63 -8.37
N ILE A 228 -11.09 21.18 -7.22
CA ILE A 228 -10.23 20.72 -6.11
C ILE A 228 -9.39 19.51 -6.51
N GLN A 229 -9.95 18.59 -7.28
CA GLN A 229 -9.21 17.41 -7.75
C GLN A 229 -8.20 17.73 -8.86
N SER A 230 -8.29 18.90 -9.49
CA SER A 230 -7.45 19.29 -10.62
C SER A 230 -5.99 19.53 -10.23
N GLN A 231 -5.08 19.30 -11.18
CA GLN A 231 -3.64 19.57 -10.98
C GLN A 231 -3.37 21.05 -10.68
N ARG A 232 -4.15 21.96 -11.24
CA ARG A 232 -4.01 23.40 -11.02
C ARG A 232 -4.27 23.78 -9.55
N SER A 233 -5.23 23.12 -8.90
CA SER A 233 -5.51 23.34 -7.47
C SER A 233 -4.39 22.78 -6.60
N ILE A 234 -3.81 21.64 -6.97
CA ILE A 234 -2.66 21.07 -6.26
C ILE A 234 -1.46 22.02 -6.33
N ASN A 235 -1.13 22.53 -7.52
CA ASN A 235 -0.01 23.45 -7.70
C ASN A 235 -0.24 24.76 -6.94
N GLY A 236 -1.46 25.32 -7.01
CA GLY A 236 -1.80 26.53 -6.26
C GLY A 236 -1.76 26.32 -4.74
N PHE A 237 -2.09 25.12 -4.25
CA PHE A 237 -1.93 24.80 -2.83
C PHE A 237 -0.46 24.71 -2.43
N TYR A 238 0.39 24.15 -3.29
CA TYR A 238 1.83 24.11 -3.06
C TYR A 238 2.44 25.52 -3.00
N GLU A 239 2.03 26.42 -3.89
CA GLU A 239 2.40 27.83 -3.86
C GLU A 239 1.94 28.50 -2.56
N TYR A 240 0.67 28.29 -2.18
CA TYR A 240 0.12 28.78 -0.91
C TYR A 240 0.94 28.32 0.31
N LEU A 241 1.34 27.04 0.37
CA LEU A 241 2.17 26.52 1.45
C LEU A 241 3.59 27.09 1.46
N MET A 242 4.17 27.41 0.30
CA MET A 242 5.49 28.05 0.23
C MET A 242 5.46 29.45 0.85
N GLU A 243 4.32 30.14 0.81
CA GLU A 243 4.14 31.47 1.39
C GLU A 243 3.76 31.43 2.88
N THR A 244 3.03 30.41 3.32
CA THR A 244 2.41 30.37 4.66
C THR A 244 3.08 29.41 5.64
N ALA A 245 3.68 28.31 5.18
CA ALA A 245 4.14 27.22 6.02
C ALA A 245 5.65 26.99 5.93
N LYS A 246 6.32 27.03 7.08
CA LYS A 246 7.72 26.59 7.18
C LYS A 246 7.80 25.08 6.96
N ASP A 247 8.78 24.63 6.19
CA ASP A 247 9.07 23.21 5.91
C ASP A 247 8.02 22.41 5.14
N LYS A 248 7.04 23.08 4.50
CA LYS A 248 5.96 22.46 3.71
C LYS A 248 5.13 21.44 4.51
N GLU A 249 5.05 21.64 5.81
CA GLU A 249 4.15 20.93 6.71
C GLU A 249 2.85 21.72 6.81
N PHE A 250 1.73 21.02 6.78
CA PHE A 250 0.41 21.63 6.79
C PHE A 250 -0.57 20.77 7.58
N SER A 251 -1.59 21.40 8.12
CA SER A 251 -2.68 20.79 8.86
C SER A 251 -3.96 20.75 8.02
N ASP A 252 -4.96 20.01 8.50
CA ASP A 252 -6.33 20.04 7.97
C ASP A 252 -6.86 21.48 7.82
N TYR A 253 -6.51 22.35 8.77
CA TYR A 253 -6.94 23.74 8.79
C TYR A 253 -6.35 24.56 7.63
N ASP A 254 -5.09 24.32 7.27
CA ASP A 254 -4.44 25.03 6.16
C ASP A 254 -5.07 24.64 4.81
N VAL A 255 -5.47 23.38 4.68
CA VAL A 255 -6.24 22.92 3.51
C VAL A 255 -7.62 23.58 3.47
N TYR A 256 -8.30 23.64 4.61
CA TYR A 256 -9.59 24.30 4.73
C TYR A 256 -9.50 25.76 4.27
N GLN A 257 -8.53 26.52 4.82
CA GLN A 257 -8.32 27.92 4.46
C GLN A 257 -8.03 28.10 2.98
N TYR A 258 -7.18 27.25 2.40
CA TYR A 258 -6.89 27.31 0.98
C TYR A 258 -8.14 27.10 0.13
N ILE A 259 -8.95 26.09 0.46
CA ILE A 259 -10.19 25.79 -0.28
C ILE A 259 -11.17 26.94 -0.16
N GLU A 260 -11.35 27.49 1.05
CA GLU A 260 -12.21 28.63 1.28
C GLU A 260 -11.76 29.83 0.43
N LEU A 261 -10.49 30.24 0.51
CA LEU A 261 -9.93 31.34 -0.29
C LEU A 261 -10.08 31.12 -1.79
N ARG A 262 -9.97 29.86 -2.25
CA ARG A 262 -10.02 29.52 -3.67
C ARG A 262 -11.44 29.49 -4.23
N LEU A 263 -12.42 29.09 -3.42
CA LEU A 263 -13.80 28.86 -3.85
C LEU A 263 -14.78 29.95 -3.42
N GLU A 264 -14.40 30.80 -2.46
CA GLU A 264 -15.24 31.90 -2.01
C GLU A 264 -15.47 32.91 -3.16
N PRO A 265 -16.72 33.34 -3.40
CA PRO A 265 -17.02 34.32 -4.43
C PRO A 265 -16.31 35.67 -4.18
N GLN A 266 -15.36 36.02 -5.04
CA GLN A 266 -14.55 37.23 -4.93
C GLN A 266 -15.32 38.54 -5.21
N LYS A 267 -16.44 38.50 -5.95
CA LYS A 267 -17.20 39.73 -6.28
C LYS A 267 -18.24 40.04 -5.21
N PHE A 268 -18.34 41.31 -4.79
CA PHE A 268 -19.24 41.80 -3.74
C PHE A 268 -20.71 41.35 -3.92
N ILE A 269 -21.26 41.51 -5.13
CA ILE A 269 -22.63 41.13 -5.47
C ILE A 269 -22.81 39.61 -5.34
N SER A 270 -21.85 38.83 -5.84
CA SER A 270 -21.89 37.37 -5.71
C SER A 270 -21.70 36.91 -4.26
N LYS A 271 -20.89 37.61 -3.47
CA LYS A 271 -20.68 37.30 -2.06
C LYS A 271 -21.99 37.47 -1.30
N HIS A 272 -22.65 38.62 -1.38
CA HIS A 272 -23.89 38.83 -0.64
C HIS A 272 -25.12 38.08 -1.17
N ILE A 273 -25.32 38.00 -2.49
CA ILE A 273 -26.52 37.36 -3.02
C ILE A 273 -26.40 35.83 -2.97
N LEU A 274 -25.23 35.27 -3.36
CA LEU A 274 -25.07 33.81 -3.39
C LEU A 274 -24.72 33.22 -2.02
N SER A 275 -24.00 33.91 -1.12
CA SER A 275 -23.73 33.33 0.21
C SER A 275 -24.99 33.25 1.08
N ASN A 276 -25.84 34.28 1.04
CA ASN A 276 -27.07 34.28 1.84
C ASN A 276 -28.17 33.38 1.25
N MET A 277 -28.20 33.22 -0.07
CA MET A 277 -29.21 32.37 -0.69
C MET A 277 -28.78 30.91 -0.81
N SER A 278 -27.50 30.58 -0.96
CA SER A 278 -27.06 29.22 -1.25
C SER A 278 -26.45 28.50 -0.06
N LYS A 279 -26.90 27.27 0.20
CA LYS A 279 -26.29 26.39 1.23
C LYS A 279 -24.92 25.82 0.81
N VAL A 280 -24.45 26.14 -0.40
CA VAL A 280 -23.21 25.57 -0.95
C VAL A 280 -21.96 26.17 -0.31
N ASN A 281 -21.98 27.44 0.08
CA ASN A 281 -20.82 28.12 0.67
C ASN A 281 -20.81 28.03 2.21
N LYS A 282 -21.26 26.91 2.77
CA LYS A 282 -21.26 26.66 4.21
C LYS A 282 -20.01 25.89 4.62
N GLU A 283 -19.63 26.04 5.89
CA GLU A 283 -18.52 25.33 6.54
C GLU A 283 -18.60 23.81 6.31
N GLU A 284 -19.79 23.21 6.44
CA GLU A 284 -20.04 21.78 6.17
C GLU A 284 -19.58 21.34 4.77
N THR A 285 -19.81 22.15 3.73
CA THR A 285 -19.37 21.84 2.37
C THR A 285 -17.84 21.89 2.28
N TYR A 286 -17.21 22.91 2.86
CA TYR A 286 -15.76 23.08 2.80
C TYR A 286 -15.04 21.99 3.58
N GLU A 287 -15.60 21.52 4.69
CA GLU A 287 -15.12 20.38 5.46
C GLU A 287 -15.06 19.09 4.61
N VAL A 288 -16.14 18.78 3.88
CA VAL A 288 -16.15 17.61 2.98
C VAL A 288 -15.19 17.78 1.80
N LEU A 289 -15.12 18.99 1.24
CA LEU A 289 -14.20 19.31 0.14
C LEU A 289 -12.73 19.22 0.56
N LYS A 290 -12.41 19.60 1.80
CA LYS A 290 -11.10 19.41 2.43
C LYS A 290 -10.74 17.93 2.49
N GLU A 291 -11.63 17.08 2.98
CA GLU A 291 -11.39 15.63 3.01
C GLU A 291 -11.10 15.09 1.60
N ILE A 292 -11.92 15.45 0.62
CA ILE A 292 -11.74 15.05 -0.79
C ILE A 292 -10.36 15.48 -1.31
N PHE A 293 -9.93 16.71 -1.00
CA PHE A 293 -8.63 17.21 -1.42
C PHE A 293 -7.46 16.45 -0.78
N ILE A 294 -7.51 16.22 0.53
CA ILE A 294 -6.48 15.49 1.27
C ILE A 294 -6.34 14.06 0.74
N TYR A 295 -7.47 13.36 0.54
CA TYR A 295 -7.43 12.02 -0.06
C TYR A 295 -6.86 12.05 -1.48
N ASN A 296 -7.17 13.07 -2.28
CA ASN A 296 -6.61 13.20 -3.62
C ASN A 296 -5.08 13.37 -3.58
N LEU A 297 -4.56 14.20 -2.67
CA LEU A 297 -3.12 14.36 -2.45
C LEU A 297 -2.46 13.04 -2.00
N LEU A 298 -3.12 12.29 -1.11
CA LEU A 298 -2.64 10.99 -0.61
C LEU A 298 -2.62 9.92 -1.72
N ILE A 299 -3.62 9.88 -2.62
CA ILE A 299 -3.65 8.94 -3.74
C ILE A 299 -2.51 9.24 -4.73
N LYS A 300 -2.28 10.51 -5.01
CA LYS A 300 -1.18 10.96 -5.88
C LYS A 300 0.19 10.85 -5.21
N SER A 301 0.25 10.35 -3.96
CA SER A 301 1.49 10.21 -3.19
C SER A 301 2.27 11.52 -3.03
N LEU A 302 1.59 12.66 -3.08
CA LEU A 302 2.21 13.99 -2.98
C LEU A 302 2.50 14.37 -1.52
N VAL A 303 1.81 13.75 -0.58
CA VAL A 303 1.90 14.06 0.85
C VAL A 303 2.11 12.81 1.69
N VAL A 304 2.71 12.99 2.86
CA VAL A 304 2.90 11.95 3.89
C VAL A 304 2.25 12.44 5.17
N HIS A 305 1.57 11.54 5.86
CA HIS A 305 1.06 11.79 7.20
C HIS A 305 2.22 11.81 8.20
N VAL A 306 2.39 12.93 8.91
CA VAL A 306 3.49 13.12 9.88
C VAL A 306 3.02 12.80 11.30
N GLY A 307 1.77 13.11 11.63
CA GLY A 307 1.22 12.92 12.96
C GLY A 307 -0.09 13.69 13.14
N ALA A 308 -0.52 13.84 14.39
CA ALA A 308 -1.67 14.66 14.75
C ALA A 308 -1.29 15.58 15.92
N GLU A 309 -1.74 16.83 15.86
CA GLU A 309 -1.57 17.81 16.93
C GLU A 309 -2.90 18.54 17.15
N ASN A 310 -3.35 18.64 18.41
CA ASN A 310 -4.64 19.26 18.77
C ASN A 310 -5.83 18.74 17.96
N LEU A 311 -5.90 17.41 17.75
CA LEU A 311 -6.92 16.71 16.95
C LEU A 311 -6.91 17.00 15.44
N ASN A 312 -5.97 17.82 14.95
CA ASN A 312 -5.79 18.06 13.53
C ASN A 312 -4.70 17.15 12.97
N GLN A 313 -4.97 16.53 11.81
CA GLN A 313 -3.96 15.74 11.12
C GLN A 313 -2.91 16.67 10.52
N LYS A 314 -1.64 16.28 10.64
CA LYS A 314 -0.49 16.98 10.05
C LYS A 314 0.09 16.16 8.92
N PHE A 315 0.30 16.85 7.81
CA PHE A 315 0.85 16.31 6.59
C PHE A 315 2.10 17.08 6.19
N LYS A 316 2.95 16.42 5.42
CA LYS A 316 4.12 17.03 4.80
C LYS A 316 4.12 16.72 3.33
N MET A 317 4.35 17.73 2.51
CA MET A 317 4.62 17.53 1.09
C MET A 317 5.89 16.69 0.94
N LYS A 318 5.82 15.59 0.19
CA LYS A 318 7.05 14.88 -0.20
C LYS A 318 7.91 15.87 -0.99
N LYS A 319 9.19 16.01 -0.63
CA LYS A 319 10.17 16.64 -1.52
C LYS A 319 10.23 15.78 -2.77
N SER A 320 9.43 16.11 -3.78
CA SER A 320 9.72 15.69 -5.13
C SER A 320 11.06 16.37 -5.47
N ASN A 321 12.07 15.58 -5.81
CA ASN A 321 13.04 16.05 -6.78
C ASN A 321 12.19 16.54 -7.95
N SER A 322 12.25 17.85 -8.19
CA SER A 322 11.78 18.54 -9.38
C SER A 322 10.83 17.73 -10.25
N TYR A 323 9.52 17.96 -10.13
CA TYR A 323 8.69 17.94 -11.33
C TYR A 323 9.18 19.11 -12.20
N SER A 324 10.31 18.89 -12.87
CA SER A 324 10.63 19.55 -14.12
C SER A 324 9.43 19.28 -15.04
N PHE A 325 8.85 20.35 -15.56
CA PHE A 325 7.63 20.32 -16.37
C PHE A 325 7.83 19.65 -17.74
N ASP A 326 9.02 19.10 -18.03
CA ASP A 326 9.37 18.53 -19.33
C ASP A 326 9.20 17.00 -19.43
N ASP A 327 9.01 16.27 -18.32
CA ASP A 327 8.97 14.79 -18.34
C ASP A 327 7.54 14.18 -18.33
N ILE A 328 6.48 15.01 -18.40
CA ILE A 328 5.12 14.50 -18.67
C ILE A 328 4.93 14.48 -20.18
N ASN A 329 5.55 13.49 -20.83
CA ASN A 329 5.18 13.14 -22.19
C ASN A 329 3.78 12.53 -22.13
N LEU A 330 2.79 13.31 -22.57
CA LEU A 330 1.41 12.91 -22.77
C LEU A 330 1.33 12.00 -24.00
N ASP A 331 1.70 10.73 -23.86
CA ASP A 331 1.24 9.70 -24.79
C ASP A 331 -0.15 9.24 -24.32
N PHE A 332 -1.15 10.01 -24.71
CA PHE A 332 -2.52 9.52 -24.86
C PHE A 332 -2.72 9.20 -26.33
N GLU A 333 -2.61 7.91 -26.70
CA GLU A 333 -3.25 7.43 -27.92
C GLU A 333 -4.77 7.51 -27.72
N PHE A 334 -5.44 8.11 -28.71
CA PHE A 334 -6.89 8.34 -28.78
C PHE A 334 -7.68 7.06 -29.08
#